data_AF-A0A3P8JS66-F1
#
_entry.id   AF-A0A3P8JS66-F1
#
_cell.length_a   1.000
_cell.length_b   1.000
_cell.length_c   1.000
_cell.angle_alpha   90.00
_cell.angle_beta   90.00
_cell.angle_gamma   90.00
#
_symmetry.space_group_name_H-M   'P 1'
#
loop_
_entity.id
_entity.type
_entity.pdbx_description
1 polymer ?
#
loop_
_entity_poly.entity_id
_entity_poly.type
_entity_poly.pdbx_seq_one_letter_code
_entity_poly.pdbx_strand_id
1 'polypeptide(L)'
;MKVVILYPRGKISPLQEKLFCTLGGNIETVAIDGDFDACQALVKQAFDDEELKVALGLNSANSINISRLLAQICYYFEAVAQLPQEARNQLVISVPSGNFGDLTAGLLAKSLGLPVKRFIAATNANDTVPRFLQDGNWAPKVTQATLSNAMDVSQPNNWPRVKTVPPQNLAS
;
A
#
# COMPACT_ATOMS: atom_id res chain seq x y z
N MET A 1 7.12 -21.11 10.85
CA MET A 1 7.12 -20.11 9.75
C MET A 1 8.27 -19.14 9.99
N LYS A 2 9.22 -19.01 9.05
CA LYS A 2 10.31 -18.04 9.13
C LYS A 2 9.90 -16.77 8.37
N VAL A 3 10.17 -15.59 8.94
CA VAL A 3 9.79 -14.29 8.37
C VAL A 3 11.05 -13.49 8.11
N VAL A 4 11.21 -12.99 6.89
CA VAL A 4 12.31 -12.09 6.51
C VAL A 4 11.74 -10.73 6.13
N ILE A 5 12.18 -9.68 6.82
CA ILE A 5 11.72 -8.30 6.60
C ILE A 5 12.87 -7.49 5.99
N LEU A 6 12.66 -7.03 4.76
CA LEU A 6 13.55 -6.07 4.08
C LEU A 6 13.04 -4.66 4.33
N TYR A 7 13.91 -3.76 4.79
CA TYR A 7 13.57 -2.36 5.03
C TYR A 7 14.73 -1.43 4.67
N PRO A 8 14.45 -0.17 4.27
CA PRO A 8 15.50 0.76 3.90
C PRO A 8 16.24 1.29 5.14
N ARG A 9 17.55 1.09 5.17
CA ARG A 9 18.42 1.51 6.28
C ARG A 9 18.32 3.02 6.50
N GLY A 10 18.04 3.43 7.73
CA GLY A 10 17.96 4.85 8.12
C GLY A 10 16.80 5.64 7.53
N LYS A 11 15.85 5.00 6.81
CA LYS A 11 14.68 5.66 6.22
C LYS A 11 13.36 5.29 6.89
N ILE A 12 13.43 4.60 8.03
CA ILE A 12 12.29 4.34 8.91
C ILE A 12 12.53 4.97 10.28
N SER A 13 11.46 5.24 11.03
CA SER A 13 11.62 5.81 12.37
C SER A 13 12.31 4.82 13.32
N PRO A 14 13.09 5.30 14.31
CA PRO A 14 13.73 4.43 15.29
C PRO A 14 12.76 3.55 16.08
N LEU A 15 11.53 4.03 16.29
CA LEU A 15 10.48 3.26 16.97
C LEU A 15 9.97 2.11 16.08
N GLN A 16 9.75 2.37 14.78
CA GLN A 16 9.36 1.34 13.82
C GLN A 16 10.44 0.27 13.69
N GLU A 17 11.71 0.67 13.59
CA GLU A 17 12.84 -0.26 13.51
C GLU A 17 12.88 -1.17 14.74
N LYS A 18 12.81 -0.60 15.95
CA LYS A 18 12.79 -1.40 17.19
C LYS A 18 11.60 -2.34 17.26
N LEU A 19 10.43 -1.95 16.75
CA LEU A 19 9.21 -2.76 16.84
C LEU A 19 9.35 -4.14 16.19
N PHE A 20 10.11 -4.27 15.10
CA PHE A 20 10.27 -5.53 14.38
C PHE A 20 11.71 -6.07 14.34
N CYS A 21 12.74 -5.25 14.57
CA CYS A 21 14.13 -5.70 14.61
C CYS A 21 14.57 -6.33 15.94
N THR A 22 13.79 -6.19 17.02
CA THR A 22 14.17 -6.75 18.33
C THR A 22 13.34 -7.99 18.74
N LEU A 23 12.54 -8.56 17.84
CA LEU A 23 11.66 -9.69 18.15
C LEU A 23 12.41 -11.03 18.25
N GLY A 24 13.39 -11.26 17.38
CA GLY A 24 14.17 -12.51 17.34
C GLY A 24 13.37 -13.76 17.00
N GLY A 25 13.95 -14.93 17.28
CA GLY A 25 13.29 -16.23 17.05
C GLY A 25 13.12 -16.55 15.57
N ASN A 26 11.89 -16.49 15.07
CA ASN A 26 11.56 -16.79 13.68
C ASN A 26 11.57 -15.56 12.76
N ILE A 27 11.92 -14.38 13.29
CA ILE A 27 11.94 -13.11 12.56
C ILE A 27 13.39 -12.72 12.28
N GLU A 28 13.69 -12.52 11.00
CA GLU A 28 14.97 -12.04 10.49
C GLU A 28 14.74 -10.70 9.78
N THR A 29 15.60 -9.73 10.05
CA THR A 29 15.45 -8.37 9.50
C THR A 29 16.72 -7.98 8.76
N VAL A 30 16.56 -7.40 7.58
CA VAL A 30 17.66 -7.06 6.68
C VAL A 30 17.54 -5.59 6.28
N ALA A 31 18.50 -4.79 6.76
CA ALA A 31 18.60 -3.37 6.46
C ALA A 31 19.27 -3.16 5.08
N ILE A 32 18.46 -2.77 4.10
CA ILE A 32 18.88 -2.54 2.71
C ILE A 32 19.39 -1.12 2.53
N ASP A 33 20.56 -0.99 1.90
CA ASP A 33 21.09 0.30 1.49
C ASP A 33 20.38 0.78 0.21
N GLY A 34 19.23 1.42 0.39
CA GLY A 34 18.33 1.78 -0.70
C GLY A 34 17.08 2.52 -0.19
N ASP A 35 16.07 2.67 -1.04
CA ASP A 35 14.75 3.14 -0.64
C ASP A 35 13.73 1.99 -0.54
N PHE A 36 12.48 2.33 -0.24
CA PHE A 36 11.40 1.36 -0.12
C PHE A 36 11.13 0.64 -1.45
N ASP A 37 11.21 1.36 -2.57
CA ASP A 37 11.00 0.80 -3.91
C ASP A 37 12.07 -0.26 -4.23
N ALA A 38 13.34 -0.02 -3.86
CA ALA A 38 14.41 -1.00 -3.96
C ALA A 38 14.15 -2.26 -3.12
N CYS A 39 13.68 -2.10 -1.88
CA CYS A 39 13.30 -3.24 -1.03
C CYS A 39 12.18 -4.07 -1.70
N GLN A 40 11.19 -3.42 -2.30
CA GLN A 40 10.11 -4.11 -3.01
C GLN A 40 10.58 -4.80 -4.28
N ALA A 41 11.50 -4.19 -5.03
CA ALA A 41 12.09 -4.78 -6.23
C ALA A 41 12.83 -6.09 -5.88
N LEU A 42 13.62 -6.10 -4.81
CA LEU A 42 14.30 -7.31 -4.32
C LEU A 42 13.32 -8.42 -3.94
N VAL A 43 12.22 -8.07 -3.26
CA VAL A 43 11.16 -9.05 -2.95
C VAL A 43 10.59 -9.64 -4.23
N LYS A 44 10.22 -8.81 -5.22
CA LYS A 44 9.67 -9.29 -6.50
C LYS A 44 10.66 -10.20 -7.22
N GLN A 45 11.92 -9.80 -7.31
CA GLN A 45 12.98 -10.59 -7.92
C GLN A 45 13.10 -11.97 -7.26
N ALA A 46 13.00 -12.06 -5.93
CA ALA A 46 13.02 -13.33 -5.22
C ALA A 46 11.78 -14.21 -5.53
N PHE A 47 10.62 -13.61 -5.88
CA PHE A 47 9.44 -14.35 -6.33
C PHE A 47 9.52 -14.79 -7.80
N ASP A 48 10.40 -14.21 -8.60
CA ASP A 48 10.64 -14.62 -9.97
C ASP A 48 11.68 -15.76 -10.06
N ASP A 49 12.42 -16.03 -8.97
CA ASP A 49 13.37 -17.14 -8.84
C ASP A 49 12.67 -18.44 -8.42
N GLU A 50 12.50 -19.37 -9.35
CA GLU A 50 11.84 -20.66 -9.11
C GLU A 50 12.62 -21.57 -8.15
N GLU A 51 13.95 -21.57 -8.22
CA GLU A 51 14.78 -22.41 -7.35
C GLU A 51 14.64 -21.94 -5.90
N LEU A 52 14.70 -20.63 -5.68
CA LEU A 52 14.54 -20.02 -4.38
C LEU A 52 13.13 -20.23 -3.81
N LYS A 53 12.09 -20.11 -4.66
CA LYS A 53 10.70 -20.36 -4.27
C LYS A 53 10.48 -21.78 -3.78
N VAL A 54 10.99 -22.78 -4.49
CA VAL A 54 10.85 -24.19 -4.12
C VAL A 54 11.66 -24.51 -2.87
N ALA A 55 12.91 -24.03 -2.79
CA ALA A 55 13.78 -24.31 -1.66
C ALA A 55 13.27 -23.72 -0.33
N LEU A 56 12.65 -22.54 -0.35
CA LEU A 56 12.24 -21.82 0.85
C LEU A 56 10.72 -21.77 1.08
N GLY A 57 9.91 -22.20 0.12
CA GLY A 57 8.46 -22.05 0.18
C GLY A 57 8.02 -20.58 0.29
N LEU A 58 8.62 -19.71 -0.54
CA LEU A 58 8.45 -18.26 -0.44
C LEU A 58 6.98 -17.82 -0.53
N ASN A 59 6.56 -16.99 0.42
CA ASN A 59 5.27 -16.32 0.40
C ASN A 59 5.42 -14.87 0.90
N SER A 60 4.61 -13.96 0.37
CA SER A 60 4.70 -12.53 0.69
C SER A 60 3.57 -12.11 1.62
N ALA A 61 3.90 -11.38 2.68
CA ALA A 61 2.93 -10.70 3.54
C ALA A 61 2.59 -9.27 3.03
N ASN A 62 3.17 -8.84 1.90
CA ASN A 62 2.90 -7.53 1.33
C ASN A 62 1.56 -7.48 0.59
N SER A 63 1.11 -6.30 0.15
CA SER A 63 -0.18 -6.12 -0.55
C SER A 63 -0.23 -6.81 -1.91
N ILE A 64 0.89 -7.38 -2.36
CA ILE A 64 0.90 -8.35 -3.45
C ILE A 64 -0.05 -9.51 -3.11
N ASN A 65 -0.08 -9.94 -1.85
CA ASN A 65 -1.00 -10.93 -1.33
C ASN A 65 -2.44 -10.39 -1.29
N ILE A 66 -3.34 -11.11 -1.97
CA ILE A 66 -4.77 -10.77 -2.06
C ILE A 66 -5.46 -10.77 -0.69
N SER A 67 -5.03 -11.60 0.25
CA SER A 67 -5.62 -11.71 1.59
C SER A 67 -5.51 -10.39 2.36
N ARG A 68 -4.40 -9.66 2.20
CA ARG A 68 -4.25 -8.34 2.83
C ARG A 68 -5.24 -7.34 2.26
N LEU A 69 -5.39 -7.33 0.93
CA LEU A 69 -6.35 -6.45 0.26
C LEU A 69 -7.80 -6.74 0.71
N LEU A 70 -8.18 -8.02 0.79
CA LEU A 70 -9.52 -8.43 1.21
C LEU A 70 -9.81 -8.08 2.67
N ALA A 71 -8.85 -8.30 3.58
CA ALA A 71 -9.01 -7.92 4.98
C ALA A 71 -9.24 -6.40 5.15
N GLN A 72 -8.59 -5.59 4.31
CA GLN A 72 -8.75 -4.14 4.33
C GLN A 72 -10.15 -3.67 3.91
N ILE A 73 -10.87 -4.44 3.08
CA ILE A 73 -12.25 -4.10 2.67
C ILE A 73 -13.16 -4.02 3.90
N CYS A 74 -12.96 -4.92 4.88
CA CYS A 74 -13.84 -5.06 6.03
C CYS A 74 -13.99 -3.77 6.85
N TYR A 75 -12.89 -3.03 7.08
CA TYR A 75 -12.98 -1.82 7.90
C TYR A 75 -13.68 -0.66 7.19
N TYR A 76 -13.77 -0.66 5.86
CA TYR A 76 -14.59 0.33 5.15
C TYR A 76 -16.08 0.11 5.42
N PHE A 77 -16.55 -1.14 5.40
CA PHE A 77 -17.93 -1.47 5.76
C PHE A 77 -18.22 -1.13 7.22
N GLU A 78 -17.32 -1.48 8.13
CA GLU A 78 -17.42 -1.17 9.54
C GLU A 78 -17.50 0.35 9.80
N ALA A 79 -16.61 1.13 9.18
CA ALA A 79 -16.63 2.59 9.31
C ALA A 79 -17.96 3.20 8.84
N VAL A 80 -18.53 2.72 7.73
CA VAL A 80 -19.84 3.19 7.24
C VAL A 80 -20.98 2.76 8.14
N ALA A 81 -20.92 1.56 8.73
CA ALA A 81 -21.94 1.07 9.65
C ALA A 81 -22.07 1.94 10.90
N GLN A 82 -20.95 2.52 11.37
CA GLN A 82 -20.91 3.45 12.50
C GLN A 82 -21.48 4.84 12.20
N LEU A 83 -21.68 5.19 10.92
CA LEU A 83 -22.25 6.49 10.54
C LEU A 83 -23.79 6.44 10.56
N PRO A 84 -24.45 7.56 10.94
CA PRO A 84 -25.90 7.68 10.85
C PRO A 84 -26.36 7.64 9.39
N GLN A 85 -27.60 7.19 9.14
CA GLN A 85 -28.09 6.97 7.77
C GLN A 85 -28.01 8.24 6.91
N GLU A 86 -28.27 9.42 7.48
CA GLU A 86 -28.23 10.68 6.72
C GLU A 86 -26.83 11.01 6.19
N ALA A 87 -25.77 10.55 6.87
CA ALA A 87 -24.39 10.80 6.49
C ALA A 87 -23.86 9.84 5.40
N ARG A 88 -24.46 8.64 5.25
CA ARG A 88 -23.94 7.59 4.36
C ARG A 88 -23.97 7.99 2.88
N ASN A 89 -25.02 8.68 2.42
CA ASN A 89 -25.18 9.01 1.00
C ASN A 89 -24.25 10.12 0.49
N GLN A 90 -23.62 10.89 1.38
CA GLN A 90 -22.69 11.97 1.02
C GLN A 90 -21.26 11.71 1.51
N LEU A 91 -20.95 10.47 1.91
CA LEU A 91 -19.67 10.12 2.50
C LEU A 91 -18.51 10.30 1.51
N VAL A 92 -17.49 11.06 1.93
CA VAL A 92 -16.21 11.20 1.23
C VAL A 92 -15.13 10.62 2.12
N ILE A 93 -14.30 9.74 1.56
CA ILE A 93 -13.22 9.09 2.30
C ILE A 93 -11.87 9.54 1.75
N SER A 94 -11.03 10.13 2.59
CA SER A 94 -9.66 10.48 2.25
C SER A 94 -8.70 9.43 2.78
N VAL A 95 -7.88 8.87 1.90
CA VAL A 95 -6.97 7.77 2.23
C VAL A 95 -5.52 8.23 2.07
N PRO A 96 -4.74 8.36 3.16
CA PRO A 96 -3.31 8.61 3.06
C PRO A 96 -2.63 7.42 2.36
N SER A 97 -2.09 7.67 1.17
CA SER A 97 -1.71 6.64 0.22
C SER A 97 -0.22 6.72 -0.12
N GLY A 98 0.50 5.64 0.19
CA GLY A 98 1.84 5.36 -0.36
C GLY A 98 1.75 4.31 -1.46
N ASN A 99 1.63 3.04 -1.08
CA ASN A 99 1.58 1.91 -2.03
C ASN A 99 0.17 1.59 -2.57
N PHE A 100 -0.84 2.42 -2.27
CA PHE A 100 -2.24 2.34 -2.76
C PHE A 100 -3.05 1.07 -2.43
N GLY A 101 -2.57 0.19 -1.54
CA GLY A 101 -3.32 -1.01 -1.15
C GLY A 101 -4.62 -0.69 -0.42
N ASP A 102 -4.57 0.25 0.53
CA ASP A 102 -5.73 0.71 1.31
C ASP A 102 -6.81 1.33 0.41
N LEU A 103 -6.43 2.30 -0.43
CA LEU A 103 -7.36 2.92 -1.38
C LEU A 103 -7.99 1.90 -2.32
N THR A 104 -7.20 0.91 -2.79
CA THR A 104 -7.73 -0.18 -3.63
C THR A 104 -8.82 -0.96 -2.89
N ALA A 105 -8.63 -1.25 -1.60
CA ALA A 105 -9.65 -1.93 -0.79
C ALA A 105 -10.92 -1.08 -0.65
N GLY A 106 -10.80 0.23 -0.45
CA GLY A 106 -11.95 1.14 -0.40
C GLY A 106 -12.74 1.16 -1.71
N LEU A 107 -12.04 1.19 -2.85
CA LEU A 107 -12.65 1.13 -4.17
C LEU A 107 -13.36 -0.21 -4.42
N LEU A 108 -12.77 -1.32 -3.96
CA LEU A 108 -13.42 -2.63 -3.99
C LEU A 108 -14.67 -2.65 -3.10
N ALA A 109 -14.61 -2.09 -1.89
CA ALA A 109 -15.77 -1.97 -1.01
C ALA A 109 -16.92 -1.21 -1.68
N LYS A 110 -16.62 -0.10 -2.37
CA LYS A 110 -17.60 0.63 -3.17
C LYS A 110 -18.17 -0.21 -4.31
N SER A 111 -17.33 -0.98 -5.02
CA SER A 111 -17.78 -1.89 -6.08
C SER A 111 -18.70 -3.02 -5.57
N LEU A 112 -18.56 -3.38 -4.29
CA LEU A 112 -19.43 -4.34 -3.60
C LEU A 112 -20.75 -3.74 -3.11
N GLY A 113 -20.98 -2.43 -3.31
CA GLY A 113 -22.22 -1.74 -2.95
C GLY A 113 -22.13 -0.81 -1.74
N LEU A 114 -20.93 -0.58 -1.18
CA LEU A 114 -20.76 0.37 -0.09
C LEU A 114 -21.08 1.82 -0.55
N PRO A 115 -21.97 2.56 0.12
CA PRO A 115 -22.36 3.90 -0.31
C PRO A 115 -21.25 4.91 0.02
N VAL A 116 -20.34 5.11 -0.93
CA VAL A 116 -19.27 6.11 -0.84
C VAL A 116 -19.37 7.04 -2.04
N LYS A 117 -19.60 8.33 -1.80
CA LYS A 117 -19.71 9.34 -2.85
C LYS A 117 -18.39 9.46 -3.61
N ARG A 118 -17.28 9.61 -2.90
CA ARG A 118 -15.96 9.87 -3.50
C ARG A 118 -14.82 9.40 -2.60
N PHE A 119 -13.73 8.96 -3.23
CA PHE A 119 -12.44 8.78 -2.57
C PHE A 119 -11.46 9.88 -2.95
N ILE A 120 -10.58 10.24 -2.00
CA ILE A 120 -9.45 11.16 -2.20
C ILE A 120 -8.16 10.37 -1.96
N ALA A 121 -7.25 10.40 -2.94
CA ALA A 121 -5.93 9.80 -2.84
C ALA A 121 -4.92 10.83 -2.29
N ALA A 122 -4.76 10.89 -0.97
CA ALA A 122 -3.86 11.85 -0.33
C ALA A 122 -2.42 11.30 -0.29
N THR A 123 -1.50 11.85 -1.08
CA THR A 123 -0.06 11.50 -1.05
C THR A 123 0.75 12.62 -0.38
N ASN A 124 2.03 12.35 -0.10
CA ASN A 124 2.99 13.38 0.27
C ASN A 124 3.71 13.92 -0.98
N ALA A 125 4.94 14.44 -0.83
CA ALA A 125 5.76 14.92 -1.94
C ALA A 125 6.04 13.86 -3.04
N ASN A 126 5.87 12.57 -2.71
CA ASN A 126 5.93 11.45 -3.65
C ASN A 126 4.58 11.31 -4.39
N ASP A 127 4.35 12.25 -5.31
CA ASP A 127 3.06 12.62 -5.90
C ASP A 127 2.77 11.99 -7.28
N THR A 128 3.29 10.80 -7.56
CA THR A 128 3.14 10.14 -8.88
C THR A 128 1.68 9.98 -9.30
N VAL A 129 0.82 9.52 -8.40
CA VAL A 129 -0.60 9.29 -8.70
C VAL A 129 -1.39 10.59 -8.84
N PRO A 130 -1.31 11.57 -7.92
CA PRO A 130 -1.96 12.86 -8.12
C PRO A 130 -1.62 13.53 -9.44
N ARG A 131 -0.35 13.53 -9.85
CA ARG A 131 0.07 14.07 -11.16
C ARG A 131 -0.55 13.28 -12.32
N PHE A 132 -0.46 11.96 -12.27
CA PHE A 132 -1.10 11.10 -13.27
C PHE A 132 -2.62 11.34 -13.39
N LEU A 133 -3.32 11.58 -12.28
CA LEU A 133 -4.75 11.87 -12.29
C LEU A 133 -5.09 13.24 -12.89
N GLN A 134 -4.13 14.18 -12.92
CA GLN A 134 -4.31 15.51 -13.51
C GLN A 134 -4.07 15.54 -15.01
N ASP A 135 -3.00 14.90 -15.50
CA ASP A 135 -2.54 15.01 -16.90
C ASP A 135 -2.50 13.68 -17.67
N GLY A 136 -2.72 12.54 -17.00
CA GLY A 136 -2.67 11.20 -17.58
C GLY A 136 -1.24 10.66 -17.83
N ASN A 137 -0.19 11.42 -17.48
CA ASN A 137 1.19 11.04 -17.75
C ASN A 137 1.81 10.29 -16.57
N TRP A 138 2.23 9.04 -16.80
CA TRP A 138 2.89 8.23 -15.77
C TRP A 138 4.40 8.53 -15.72
N ALA A 139 4.79 9.48 -14.88
CA ALA A 139 6.18 9.90 -14.70
C ALA A 139 6.57 9.88 -13.20
N PRO A 140 6.94 8.73 -12.62
CA PRO A 140 7.42 8.68 -11.24
C PRO A 140 8.71 9.49 -11.07
N LYS A 141 8.80 10.26 -9.98
CA LYS A 141 10.02 10.99 -9.60
C LYS A 141 10.89 10.09 -8.73
N VAL A 142 12.11 10.53 -8.42
CA VAL A 142 12.94 9.91 -7.38
C VAL A 142 12.25 10.09 -6.02
N THR A 143 12.20 9.03 -5.22
CA THR A 143 11.57 9.03 -3.90
C THR A 143 12.26 10.03 -2.97
N GLN A 144 11.47 10.93 -2.40
CA GLN A 144 11.90 11.93 -1.42
C GLN A 144 11.47 11.48 -0.02
N ALA A 145 12.41 11.55 0.93
CA ALA A 145 12.11 11.29 2.34
C ALA A 145 11.25 12.43 2.91
N THR A 146 10.17 12.09 3.61
CA THR A 146 9.26 13.06 4.23
C THR A 146 8.94 12.71 5.69
N LEU A 147 8.11 13.54 6.34
CA LEU A 147 7.58 13.25 7.67
C LEU A 147 6.66 12.03 7.70
N SER A 148 5.97 11.73 6.59
CA SER A 148 5.12 10.55 6.44
C SER A 148 5.87 9.44 5.71
N ASN A 149 6.95 8.95 6.32
CA ASN A 149 7.88 7.98 5.73
C ASN A 149 7.22 6.69 5.20
N ALA A 150 6.12 6.24 5.81
CA ALA A 150 5.35 5.09 5.31
C ALA A 150 4.67 5.34 3.94
N MET A 151 4.56 6.59 3.53
CA MET A 151 4.00 7.03 2.26
C MET A 151 5.08 7.42 1.23
N ASP A 152 6.37 7.33 1.58
CA ASP A 152 7.48 7.65 0.68
C ASP A 152 7.64 6.56 -0.39
N VAL A 153 6.72 6.57 -1.36
CA VAL A 153 6.58 5.58 -2.43
C VAL A 153 6.32 6.30 -3.74
N SER A 154 7.26 6.22 -4.69
CA SER A 154 7.10 6.85 -6.01
C SER A 154 6.44 5.91 -7.01
N GLN A 155 6.54 4.60 -6.80
CA GLN A 155 6.02 3.58 -7.71
C GLN A 155 5.03 2.65 -7.01
N PRO A 156 3.76 3.06 -6.87
CA PRO A 156 2.77 2.30 -6.10
C PRO A 156 2.36 0.99 -6.80
N ASN A 157 2.71 -0.13 -6.18
CA ASN A 157 2.49 -1.47 -6.72
C ASN A 157 1.02 -1.88 -6.85
N ASN A 158 0.10 -1.24 -6.12
CA ASN A 158 -1.33 -1.52 -6.26
C ASN A 158 -2.02 -0.62 -7.30
N TRP A 159 -1.32 0.36 -7.89
CA TRP A 159 -1.94 1.23 -8.91
C TRP A 159 -2.52 0.47 -10.11
N PRO A 160 -1.88 -0.59 -10.63
CA PRO A 160 -2.51 -1.42 -11.67
C PRO A 160 -3.88 -1.98 -11.26
N ARG A 161 -4.06 -2.37 -9.98
CA ARG A 161 -5.36 -2.86 -9.48
C ARG A 161 -6.39 -1.74 -9.42
N VAL A 162 -6.00 -0.54 -8.97
CA VAL A 162 -6.88 0.64 -8.99
C VAL A 162 -7.42 0.88 -10.40
N LYS A 163 -6.56 0.82 -11.43
CA LYS A 163 -6.97 1.01 -12.83
C LYS A 163 -7.96 -0.05 -13.36
N THR A 164 -8.03 -1.23 -12.73
CA THR A 164 -8.99 -2.27 -13.11
C THR A 164 -10.38 -2.06 -12.50
N VAL A 165 -10.51 -1.21 -11.47
CA VAL A 165 -11.80 -0.87 -10.88
C VAL A 165 -12.47 0.21 -11.77
N PRO A 166 -13.78 0.10 -12.09
CA PRO A 166 -14.45 1.02 -12.99
C PRO A 166 -14.27 2.51 -12.62
N PRO A 167 -14.08 3.40 -13.62
CA PRO A 167 -13.53 4.76 -13.43
C PRO A 167 -14.43 5.78 -12.70
N GLN A 168 -15.67 5.46 -12.34
CA GLN A 168 -16.61 6.42 -11.72
C GLN A 168 -16.28 6.81 -10.25
N ASN A 169 -15.05 6.56 -9.77
CA ASN A 169 -14.78 6.42 -8.34
C ASN A 169 -13.60 7.23 -7.75
N LEU A 170 -12.79 7.90 -8.57
CA LEU A 170 -11.61 8.64 -8.13
C LEU A 170 -11.70 10.11 -8.55
N ALA A 171 -11.45 11.02 -7.63
CA ALA A 171 -11.12 12.41 -7.95
C ALA A 171 -9.78 12.76 -7.30
N SER A 172 -9.11 13.76 -7.88
CA SER A 172 -7.97 14.45 -7.29
C SER A 172 -8.37 15.32 -6.10
#